data_AF-A0A364VCR4-F1
#
_entry.id   AF-A0A364VCR4-F1
#
_cell.length_a   1.000
_cell.length_b   1.000
_cell.length_c   1.000
_cell.angle_alpha   90.00
_cell.angle_beta   90.00
_cell.angle_gamma   90.00
#
_symmetry.space_group_name_H-M   'P 1'
#
loop_
_entity.id
_entity.type
_entity.pdbx_description
1 polymer ?
#
loop_
_entity_poly.entity_id
_entity_poly.type
_entity_poly.pdbx_seq_one_letter_code
_entity_poly.pdbx_strand_id
1 'polypeptide(L)'
;MLDPTRIPHVMAALQRTWEAQPNLTLTELLARLAARGVSRVTTDEEFLALLGQEIAEHPEKIEGAAAEIEVRAIVRTEGPARTFTIDPWVVATHGYAPRAHRNAARSGAQQRAPEQPTAWDYRSIDRCRPGAPLRITDANGVQQRLGVVRELQVIERGLAHEEPPAPVDLSGLRRGSDGAHSAWLVLFSTGSTVLAEHRLHVARVGGRHVEFAAHPWVELRQCRVGAELRVDSPVSVDWSGLGLVRRITPLRA
;
A
#
# COMPACT_ATOMS: atom_id res chain seq x y z
N MET A 1 -17.00 31.90 -30.21
CA MET A 1 -15.64 31.34 -30.31
C MET A 1 -15.15 31.13 -28.88
N LEU A 2 -14.59 29.97 -28.56
CA LEU A 2 -14.05 29.72 -27.21
C LEU A 2 -12.71 30.45 -27.01
N ASP A 3 -12.45 30.92 -25.80
CA ASP A 3 -11.20 31.61 -25.44
C ASP A 3 -9.99 30.67 -25.62
N PRO A 4 -9.01 30.99 -26.49
CA PRO A 4 -7.84 30.14 -26.70
C PRO A 4 -6.94 29.99 -25.47
N THR A 5 -7.02 30.88 -24.49
CA THR A 5 -6.19 30.81 -23.27
C THR A 5 -6.52 29.62 -22.36
N ARG A 6 -7.67 28.96 -22.59
CA ARG A 6 -8.05 27.73 -21.87
C ARG A 6 -7.19 26.52 -22.24
N ILE A 7 -6.64 26.46 -23.46
CA ILE A 7 -5.93 25.28 -23.98
C ILE A 7 -4.66 24.98 -23.17
N PRO A 8 -3.75 25.94 -22.91
CA PRO A 8 -2.58 25.68 -22.07
C PRO A 8 -2.93 25.13 -20.69
N HIS A 9 -4.02 25.61 -20.08
CA HIS A 9 -4.43 25.17 -18.76
C HIS A 9 -4.90 23.70 -18.76
N VAL A 10 -5.75 23.32 -19.72
CA VAL A 10 -6.20 21.93 -19.90
C VAL A 10 -5.03 21.00 -20.21
N MET A 11 -4.14 21.41 -21.11
CA MET A 11 -2.97 20.61 -21.48
C MET A 11 -2.01 20.41 -20.30
N ALA A 12 -1.79 21.44 -19.49
CA ALA A 12 -0.96 21.33 -18.29
C ALA A 12 -1.56 20.36 -17.26
N ALA A 13 -2.88 20.42 -17.02
CA ALA A 13 -3.55 19.48 -16.13
C ALA A 13 -3.45 18.03 -16.65
N LEU A 14 -3.71 17.82 -17.94
CA LEU A 14 -3.61 16.51 -18.57
C LEU A 14 -2.18 15.95 -18.49
N GLN A 15 -1.17 16.78 -18.77
CA GLN A 15 0.24 16.39 -18.67
C GLN A 15 0.58 15.96 -17.25
N ARG A 16 0.21 16.76 -16.24
CA ARG A 16 0.46 16.45 -14.82
C ARG A 16 -0.18 15.12 -14.39
N THR A 17 -1.45 14.91 -14.74
CA THR A 17 -2.15 13.64 -14.46
C THR A 17 -1.49 12.45 -15.15
N TRP A 18 -0.98 12.63 -16.37
CA TRP A 18 -0.31 11.57 -17.11
C TRP A 18 1.09 11.26 -16.58
N GLU A 19 1.87 12.27 -16.22
CA GLU A 19 3.19 12.11 -15.60
C GLU A 19 3.12 11.43 -14.23
N ALA A 20 2.03 11.61 -13.49
CA ALA A 20 1.76 10.88 -12.24
C ALA A 20 1.50 9.38 -12.46
N GLN A 21 1.24 8.94 -13.69
CA GLN A 21 0.91 7.56 -14.04
C GLN A 21 1.67 7.11 -15.32
N PRO A 22 3.01 7.06 -15.29
CA PRO A 22 3.84 6.93 -16.50
C PRO A 22 3.71 5.57 -17.21
N ASN A 23 3.09 4.58 -16.57
CA ASN A 23 2.84 3.27 -17.18
C ASN A 23 1.53 3.23 -17.98
N LEU A 24 0.67 4.25 -17.87
CA LEU A 24 -0.50 4.39 -18.73
C LEU A 24 -0.12 5.06 -20.04
N THR A 25 -0.67 4.58 -21.14
CA THR A 25 -0.72 5.34 -22.38
C THR A 25 -1.74 6.47 -22.28
N LEU A 26 -1.59 7.53 -23.08
CA LEU A 26 -2.58 8.62 -23.12
C LEU A 26 -3.99 8.09 -23.45
N THR A 27 -4.08 7.11 -24.35
CA THR A 27 -5.36 6.49 -24.73
C THR A 27 -6.01 5.76 -23.56
N GLU A 28 -5.25 5.08 -22.72
CA GLU A 28 -5.77 4.42 -21.51
C GLU A 28 -6.24 5.43 -20.46
N LEU A 29 -5.51 6.53 -20.28
CA LEU A 29 -5.94 7.63 -19.41
C LEU A 29 -7.27 8.23 -19.90
N LEU A 30 -7.39 8.51 -21.21
CA LEU A 30 -8.63 9.02 -21.80
C LEU A 30 -9.77 8.00 -21.69
N ALA A 31 -9.52 6.71 -21.85
CA ALA A 31 -10.53 5.67 -21.68
C ALA A 31 -11.02 5.59 -20.23
N ARG A 32 -10.12 5.73 -19.25
CA ARG A 32 -10.47 5.80 -17.83
C ARG A 32 -11.31 7.04 -17.50
N LEU A 33 -10.93 8.19 -18.03
CA LEU A 33 -11.70 9.43 -17.89
C LEU A 33 -13.09 9.31 -18.56
N ALA A 34 -13.18 8.64 -19.71
CA ALA A 34 -14.46 8.36 -20.37
C ALA A 34 -15.36 7.45 -19.52
N ALA A 35 -14.79 6.43 -18.87
CA ALA A 35 -15.53 5.59 -17.92
C ALA A 35 -16.04 6.38 -16.69
N ARG A 36 -15.39 7.50 -16.37
CA ARG A 36 -15.81 8.47 -15.32
C ARG A 36 -16.73 9.58 -15.83
N GLY A 37 -17.18 9.51 -17.09
CA GLY A 37 -18.18 10.43 -17.64
C GLY A 37 -17.66 11.48 -18.62
N VAL A 38 -16.36 11.49 -18.96
CA VAL A 38 -15.87 12.34 -20.06
C VAL A 38 -16.53 11.92 -21.37
N SER A 39 -17.16 12.87 -22.04
CA SER A 39 -17.84 12.68 -23.30
C SER A 39 -17.69 13.91 -24.18
N ARG A 40 -18.30 13.89 -25.38
CA ARG A 40 -18.24 15.02 -26.33
C ARG A 40 -18.89 16.31 -25.81
N VAL A 41 -19.78 16.22 -24.82
CA VAL A 41 -20.49 17.38 -24.24
C VAL A 41 -19.83 17.89 -22.97
N THR A 42 -18.78 17.21 -22.48
CA THR A 42 -18.05 17.62 -21.28
C THR A 42 -17.34 18.95 -21.52
N THR A 43 -17.54 19.88 -20.60
CA THR A 43 -16.89 21.19 -20.61
C THR A 43 -15.44 21.09 -20.13
N ASP A 44 -14.63 22.11 -20.43
CA ASP A 44 -13.24 22.16 -19.94
C ASP A 44 -13.18 22.16 -18.40
N GLU A 45 -14.13 22.80 -17.72
CA GLU A 45 -14.22 22.83 -16.25
C GLU A 45 -14.51 21.44 -15.66
N GLU A 46 -15.48 20.72 -16.22
CA GLU A 46 -15.79 19.35 -15.81
C GLU A 46 -14.61 18.40 -16.10
N PHE A 47 -13.93 18.58 -17.24
CA PHE A 47 -12.75 17.80 -17.59
C PHE A 47 -11.61 18.04 -16.60
N LEU A 48 -11.36 19.30 -16.22
CA LEU A 48 -10.38 19.66 -15.19
C LEU A 48 -10.75 19.08 -13.82
N ALA A 49 -12.03 19.08 -13.46
CA ALA A 49 -12.49 18.47 -12.21
C ALA A 49 -12.23 16.95 -12.20
N LEU A 50 -12.49 16.25 -13.31
CA LEU A 50 -12.21 14.82 -13.44
C LEU A 50 -10.70 14.50 -13.41
N LEU A 51 -9.86 15.33 -14.07
CA LEU A 51 -8.40 15.25 -13.92
C LEU A 51 -7.96 15.52 -12.47
N GLY A 52 -8.63 16.43 -11.78
CA GLY A 52 -8.44 16.73 -10.37
C GLY A 52 -8.76 15.53 -9.46
N GLN A 53 -9.77 14.73 -9.81
CA GLN A 53 -10.06 13.48 -9.12
C GLN A 53 -8.99 12.43 -9.40
N GLU A 54 -8.54 12.28 -10.65
CA GLU A 54 -7.44 11.36 -10.99
C GLU A 54 -6.16 11.70 -10.23
N ILE A 55 -5.77 12.98 -10.16
CA ILE A 55 -4.56 13.38 -9.43
C ILE A 55 -4.72 13.24 -7.91
N ALA A 56 -5.97 13.30 -7.41
CA ALA A 56 -6.25 12.99 -6.02
C ALA A 56 -6.15 11.47 -5.74
N GLU A 57 -6.49 10.60 -6.66
CA GLU A 57 -6.27 9.16 -6.50
C GLU A 57 -4.81 8.76 -6.76
N HIS A 58 -4.16 9.42 -7.71
CA HIS A 58 -2.81 9.12 -8.19
C HIS A 58 -1.96 10.40 -8.19
N PRO A 59 -1.46 10.84 -7.02
CA PRO A 59 -0.69 12.08 -6.93
C PRO A 59 0.66 11.95 -7.62
N GLU A 60 1.17 13.07 -8.13
CA GLU A 60 2.52 13.15 -8.72
C GLU A 60 3.61 12.76 -7.71
N LYS A 61 3.39 13.10 -6.44
CA LYS A 61 4.34 12.82 -5.37
C LYS A 61 3.70 12.79 -3.99
N ILE A 62 4.39 12.13 -3.06
CA ILE A 62 4.13 12.17 -1.62
C ILE A 62 5.47 12.45 -0.94
N GLU A 63 5.66 13.64 -0.41
CA GLU A 63 6.93 14.06 0.19
C GLU A 63 6.61 14.95 1.40
N GLY A 64 7.46 14.92 2.42
CA GLY A 64 7.26 15.70 3.63
C GLY A 64 7.72 14.98 4.90
N ALA A 65 7.66 15.69 6.02
CA ALA A 65 7.81 15.08 7.33
C ALA A 65 6.62 14.14 7.62
N ALA A 66 6.80 13.11 8.45
CA ALA A 66 5.72 12.17 8.80
C ALA A 66 4.47 12.89 9.35
N ALA A 67 4.67 14.01 10.07
CA ALA A 67 3.59 14.84 10.59
C ALA A 67 2.78 15.61 9.52
N GLU A 68 3.35 15.80 8.32
CA GLU A 68 2.72 16.50 7.19
C GLU A 68 2.03 15.54 6.21
N ILE A 69 2.25 14.23 6.37
CA ILE A 69 1.61 13.23 5.53
C ILE A 69 0.18 13.03 6.03
N GLU A 70 -0.80 13.40 5.22
CA GLU A 70 -2.24 13.32 5.58
C GLU A 70 -3.01 12.22 4.83
N VAL A 71 -2.28 11.31 4.19
CA VAL A 71 -2.84 10.30 3.32
C VAL A 71 -2.33 8.92 3.69
N ARG A 72 -3.15 7.91 3.42
CA ARG A 72 -2.69 6.54 3.26
C ARG A 72 -2.55 6.25 1.79
N ALA A 73 -1.38 5.76 1.39
CA ALA A 73 -1.09 5.47 -0.01
C ALA A 73 -0.38 4.13 -0.18
N ILE A 74 -0.66 3.49 -1.32
CA ILE A 74 0.07 2.34 -1.82
C ILE A 74 1.15 2.85 -2.77
N VAL A 75 2.38 2.41 -2.54
CA VAL A 75 3.54 2.71 -3.37
C VAL A 75 4.09 1.41 -3.92
N ARG A 76 4.12 1.26 -5.24
CA ARG A 76 4.74 0.10 -5.90
C ARG A 76 6.09 0.51 -6.46
N THR A 77 7.12 -0.29 -6.20
CA THR A 77 8.47 -0.05 -6.70
C THR A 77 8.92 -1.12 -7.68
N GLU A 78 10.00 -0.86 -8.38
CA GLU A 78 10.80 -1.83 -9.13
C GLU A 78 12.29 -1.73 -8.80
N GLY A 79 13.05 -2.78 -9.14
CA GLY A 79 14.49 -2.84 -8.90
C GLY A 79 14.90 -2.48 -7.45
N PRO A 80 14.31 -3.08 -6.39
CA PRO A 80 13.47 -4.28 -6.38
C PRO A 80 11.96 -4.03 -6.47
N ALA A 81 11.24 -5.03 -7.01
CA ALA A 81 9.78 -5.02 -7.04
C ALA A 81 9.21 -5.25 -5.63
N ARG A 82 8.55 -4.24 -5.07
CA ARG A 82 7.94 -4.27 -3.74
C ARG A 82 6.67 -3.41 -3.71
N THR A 83 5.80 -3.69 -2.75
CA THR A 83 4.64 -2.85 -2.43
C THR A 83 4.79 -2.34 -1.01
N PHE A 84 4.56 -1.05 -0.84
CA PHE A 84 4.56 -0.38 0.46
C PHE A 84 3.18 0.25 0.69
N THR A 85 2.73 0.23 1.93
CA THR A 85 1.74 1.19 2.43
C THR A 85 2.47 2.26 3.19
N ILE A 86 2.17 3.51 2.88
CA ILE A 86 2.64 4.69 3.59
C ILE A 86 1.41 5.33 4.22
N ASP A 87 1.48 5.63 5.51
CA ASP A 87 0.51 6.48 6.21
C ASP A 87 1.24 7.45 7.17
N PRO A 88 0.55 8.34 7.89
CA PRO A 88 1.21 9.34 8.73
C PRO A 88 2.12 8.75 9.81
N TRP A 89 1.87 7.51 10.26
CA TRP A 89 2.55 6.93 11.41
C TRP A 89 3.62 5.92 11.00
N VAL A 90 3.38 5.17 9.93
CA VAL A 90 4.24 4.04 9.55
C VAL A 90 4.41 3.88 8.06
N VAL A 91 5.53 3.25 7.69
CA VAL A 91 5.72 2.62 6.39
C VAL A 91 5.69 1.12 6.60
N ALA A 92 4.82 0.44 5.86
CA ALA A 92 4.68 -1.02 5.90
C ALA A 92 5.06 -1.63 4.55
N THR A 93 5.91 -2.66 4.54
CA THR A 93 6.18 -3.46 3.35
C THR A 93 5.27 -4.68 3.29
N HIS A 94 4.71 -4.93 2.10
CA HIS A 94 3.89 -6.09 1.82
C HIS A 94 4.83 -7.25 1.47
N GLY A 95 5.45 -7.85 2.49
CA GLY A 95 6.39 -8.95 2.31
C GLY A 95 5.69 -10.29 2.07
N TYR A 96 5.27 -10.56 0.84
CA TYR A 96 5.00 -11.93 0.41
C TYR A 96 5.13 -11.96 -1.10
N ALA A 97 6.01 -12.81 -1.64
CA ALA A 97 6.06 -13.02 -3.08
C ALA A 97 4.68 -13.53 -3.53
N PRO A 98 3.85 -12.72 -4.21
CA PRO A 98 2.66 -13.26 -4.83
C PRO A 98 3.19 -14.29 -5.82
N ARG A 99 2.64 -15.51 -5.80
CA ARG A 99 2.92 -16.60 -6.74
C ARG A 99 3.49 -16.01 -8.02
N ALA A 100 4.83 -15.97 -8.14
CA ALA A 100 5.48 -15.67 -9.40
C ALA A 100 4.76 -16.61 -10.35
N HIS A 101 4.12 -16.04 -11.38
CA HIS A 101 3.33 -16.77 -12.35
C HIS A 101 3.95 -18.15 -12.52
N ARG A 102 3.16 -19.23 -12.46
CA ARG A 102 3.59 -20.62 -12.65
C ARG A 102 4.52 -20.83 -13.87
N ASN A 103 4.69 -19.80 -14.71
CA ASN A 103 5.55 -19.67 -15.87
C ASN A 103 6.96 -19.08 -15.61
N ALA A 104 7.31 -18.57 -14.42
CA ALA A 104 8.67 -18.07 -14.13
C ALA A 104 9.73 -19.19 -14.11
N ALA A 105 9.29 -20.45 -14.01
CA ALA A 105 10.13 -21.62 -14.23
C ALA A 105 10.66 -21.73 -15.68
N ARG A 106 10.09 -20.99 -16.64
CA ARG A 106 10.55 -20.97 -18.04
C ARG A 106 11.53 -19.83 -18.37
N SER A 107 11.66 -18.81 -17.52
CA SER A 107 12.43 -17.59 -17.86
C SER A 107 13.75 -17.45 -17.12
N GLY A 108 14.25 -18.50 -16.44
CA GLY A 108 15.54 -18.44 -15.72
C GLY A 108 15.61 -17.37 -14.63
N ALA A 109 14.47 -16.72 -14.29
CA ALA A 109 14.40 -15.69 -13.28
C ALA A 109 14.51 -16.36 -11.92
N GLN A 110 15.64 -16.12 -11.25
CA GLN A 110 15.95 -16.63 -9.93
C GLN A 110 14.78 -16.36 -8.98
N GLN A 111 14.16 -17.43 -8.46
CA GLN A 111 13.11 -17.33 -7.46
C GLN A 111 13.64 -16.54 -6.27
N ARG A 112 13.17 -15.31 -6.13
CA ARG A 112 13.54 -14.45 -5.02
C ARG A 112 12.86 -14.99 -3.76
N ALA A 113 13.64 -15.22 -2.71
CA ALA A 113 13.09 -15.69 -1.44
C ALA A 113 12.02 -14.72 -0.94
N PRO A 114 10.92 -15.22 -0.32
CA PRO A 114 9.93 -14.35 0.30
C PRO A 114 10.60 -13.45 1.35
N GLU A 115 10.28 -12.17 1.33
CA GLU A 115 10.73 -11.19 2.31
C GLU A 115 9.68 -11.05 3.41
N GLN A 116 10.12 -10.84 4.65
CA GLN A 116 9.22 -10.66 5.78
C GLN A 116 8.45 -9.33 5.68
N PRO A 117 7.11 -9.33 5.79
CA PRO A 117 6.37 -8.09 5.96
C PRO A 117 6.83 -7.40 7.23
N THR A 118 7.03 -6.10 7.18
CA THR A 118 7.44 -5.31 8.34
C THR A 118 6.78 -3.95 8.27
N ALA A 119 6.58 -3.31 9.43
CA ALA A 119 6.17 -1.91 9.50
C ALA A 119 7.05 -1.17 10.50
N TRP A 120 7.49 0.01 10.12
CA TRP A 120 8.42 0.82 10.89
C TRP A 120 8.01 2.28 10.87
N ASP A 121 8.38 2.97 11.95
CA ASP A 121 8.19 4.40 12.08
C ASP A 121 9.23 5.12 11.22
N TYR A 122 8.87 6.29 10.71
CA TYR A 122 9.74 7.07 9.83
C TYR A 122 9.67 8.55 10.19
N ARG A 123 10.69 9.30 9.78
CA ARG A 123 10.80 10.73 10.02
C ARG A 123 10.29 11.54 8.83
N SER A 124 10.67 11.16 7.62
CA SER A 124 10.30 11.89 6.40
C SER A 124 10.30 10.98 5.17
N ILE A 125 9.47 11.35 4.21
CA ILE A 125 9.53 10.84 2.84
C ILE A 125 10.30 11.87 2.03
N ASP A 126 11.57 11.59 1.80
CA ASP A 126 12.47 12.51 1.13
C ASP A 126 12.20 12.56 -0.38
N ARG A 127 11.73 11.44 -0.94
CA ARG A 127 11.36 11.34 -2.35
C ARG A 127 10.41 10.18 -2.59
N CYS A 128 9.25 10.47 -3.15
CA CYS A 128 8.30 9.46 -3.61
C CYS A 128 7.50 10.04 -4.78
N ARG A 129 7.96 9.74 -6.00
CA ARG A 129 7.30 10.13 -7.26
C ARG A 129 7.55 9.05 -8.32
N PRO A 130 6.60 8.78 -9.23
CA PRO A 130 6.81 7.81 -10.31
C PRO A 130 8.10 8.08 -11.09
N GLY A 131 8.81 7.02 -11.46
CA GLY A 131 10.09 7.08 -12.16
C GLY A 131 11.29 7.53 -11.33
N ALA A 132 11.12 7.82 -10.03
CA ALA A 132 12.23 8.20 -9.14
C ALA A 132 12.49 7.17 -8.04
N PRO A 133 13.71 7.15 -7.46
CA PRO A 133 14.00 6.32 -6.29
C PRO A 133 13.10 6.69 -5.11
N LEU A 134 12.44 5.70 -4.50
CA LEU A 134 11.78 5.84 -3.21
C LEU A 134 12.85 6.02 -2.13
N ARG A 135 12.82 7.17 -1.46
CA ARG A 135 13.71 7.52 -0.34
C ARG A 135 12.92 7.93 0.87
N ILE A 136 13.17 7.24 1.98
CA ILE A 136 12.50 7.46 3.26
C ILE A 136 13.57 7.51 4.33
N THR A 137 13.56 8.56 5.14
CA THR A 137 14.41 8.64 6.33
C THR A 137 13.64 8.01 7.49
N ASP A 138 14.21 6.98 8.09
CA ASP A 138 13.58 6.27 9.21
C ASP A 138 13.63 7.08 10.52
N ALA A 139 13.00 6.56 11.57
CA ALA A 139 12.95 7.21 12.88
C ALA A 139 14.33 7.43 13.53
N ASN A 140 15.35 6.67 13.12
CA ASN A 140 16.73 6.82 13.60
C ASN A 140 17.56 7.78 12.74
N GLY A 141 16.96 8.37 11.69
CA GLY A 141 17.64 9.29 10.78
C GLY A 141 18.41 8.61 9.65
N VAL A 142 18.25 7.31 9.44
CA VAL A 142 18.92 6.59 8.34
C VAL A 142 18.05 6.66 7.08
N GLN A 143 18.65 7.12 5.97
CA GLN A 143 17.96 7.16 4.68
C GLN A 143 17.96 5.79 4.02
N GLN A 144 16.77 5.27 3.80
CA GLN A 144 16.51 4.01 3.10
C GLN A 144 16.22 4.27 1.63
N ARG A 145 16.83 3.49 0.72
CA ARG A 145 16.52 3.49 -0.72
C ARG A 145 15.79 2.19 -1.07
N LEU A 146 14.53 2.30 -1.48
CA LEU A 146 13.59 1.17 -1.51
C LEU A 146 13.18 0.70 -2.91
N GLY A 147 13.89 1.15 -3.95
CA GLY A 147 13.59 0.87 -5.36
C GLY A 147 13.18 2.13 -6.11
N VAL A 148 12.77 1.98 -7.36
CA VAL A 148 12.22 3.06 -8.20
C VAL A 148 10.71 2.98 -8.15
N VAL A 149 10.01 4.06 -7.81
CA VAL A 149 8.55 4.11 -7.76
C VAL A 149 7.99 3.90 -9.16
N ARG A 150 7.11 2.92 -9.30
CA ARG A 150 6.33 2.65 -10.52
C ARG A 150 4.95 3.29 -10.47
N GLU A 151 4.33 3.32 -9.29
CA GLU A 151 2.95 3.74 -9.11
C GLU A 151 2.74 4.30 -7.69
N LEU A 152 1.93 5.35 -7.61
CA LEU A 152 1.39 5.91 -6.38
C LEU A 152 -0.13 5.89 -6.45
N GLN A 153 -0.76 5.45 -5.37
CA GLN A 153 -2.21 5.42 -5.24
C GLN A 153 -2.61 5.80 -3.82
N VAL A 154 -3.36 6.87 -3.65
CA VAL A 154 -3.97 7.25 -2.38
C VAL A 154 -5.23 6.42 -2.17
N ILE A 155 -5.34 5.79 -1.01
CA ILE A 155 -6.50 4.98 -0.61
C ILE A 155 -7.32 5.63 0.51
N GLU A 156 -6.73 6.58 1.26
CA GLU A 156 -7.40 7.31 2.33
C GLU A 156 -6.78 8.70 2.49
N ARG A 157 -7.57 9.68 2.91
CA ARG A 157 -7.20 11.10 3.04
C ARG A 157 -7.72 11.68 4.34
N GLY A 158 -7.14 12.79 4.78
CA GLY A 158 -7.56 13.50 5.99
C GLY A 158 -7.10 12.80 7.27
N LEU A 159 -6.01 12.04 7.20
CA LEU A 159 -5.40 11.42 8.37
C LEU A 159 -4.51 12.44 9.08
N ALA A 160 -4.72 12.68 10.37
CA ALA A 160 -3.91 13.62 11.14
C ALA A 160 -2.88 12.87 11.99
N HIS A 161 -1.60 13.18 11.88
CA HIS A 161 -0.53 12.49 12.63
C HIS A 161 -0.71 12.57 14.15
N GLU A 162 -1.20 13.69 14.66
CA GLU A 162 -1.42 13.97 16.09
C GLU A 162 -2.49 13.07 16.73
N GLU A 163 -3.39 12.53 15.94
CA GLU A 163 -4.46 11.62 16.38
C GLU A 163 -4.12 10.20 15.92
N PRO A 164 -3.32 9.43 16.69
CA PRO A 164 -3.06 8.04 16.34
C PRO A 164 -4.39 7.31 16.19
N PRO A 165 -4.53 6.45 15.16
CA PRO A 165 -5.81 5.83 14.89
C PRO A 165 -6.23 5.04 16.13
N ALA A 166 -7.55 5.05 16.42
CA ALA A 166 -8.11 4.26 17.49
C ALA A 166 -7.54 2.83 17.42
N PRO A 167 -7.19 2.20 18.57
CA PRO A 167 -6.60 0.87 18.57
C PRO A 167 -7.45 -0.08 17.72
N VAL A 168 -6.85 -0.54 16.62
CA VAL A 168 -7.54 -1.43 15.70
C VAL A 168 -7.74 -2.76 16.43
N ASP A 169 -9.00 -3.17 16.54
CA ASP A 169 -9.39 -4.50 16.99
C ASP A 169 -9.96 -5.26 15.80
N LEU A 170 -9.24 -6.28 15.34
CA LEU A 170 -9.67 -7.17 14.27
C LEU A 170 -10.40 -8.41 14.81
N SER A 171 -10.71 -8.46 16.10
CA SER A 171 -11.48 -9.56 16.69
C SER A 171 -12.88 -9.60 16.07
N GLY A 172 -13.29 -10.78 15.62
CA GLY A 172 -14.52 -10.99 14.86
C GLY A 172 -14.39 -10.72 13.36
N LEU A 173 -13.25 -10.24 12.85
CA LEU A 173 -13.02 -10.09 11.41
C LEU A 173 -13.18 -11.46 10.73
N ARG A 174 -13.95 -11.51 9.65
CA ARG A 174 -14.20 -12.73 8.88
C ARG A 174 -13.54 -12.66 7.51
N ARG A 175 -13.10 -13.80 7.00
CA ARG A 175 -12.58 -13.89 5.64
C ARG A 175 -13.71 -13.60 4.64
N GLY A 176 -13.53 -12.58 3.80
CA GLY A 176 -14.50 -12.20 2.78
C GLY A 176 -15.66 -11.34 3.30
N SER A 177 -15.60 -10.84 4.53
CA SER A 177 -16.42 -9.68 4.88
C SER A 177 -15.86 -8.46 4.14
N ASP A 178 -16.71 -7.78 3.36
CA ASP A 178 -16.40 -6.57 2.59
C ASP A 178 -16.19 -5.34 3.52
N GLY A 179 -15.22 -5.45 4.43
CA GLY A 179 -14.75 -4.30 5.19
C GLY A 179 -14.02 -3.32 4.28
N ALA A 180 -13.92 -2.06 4.69
CA ALA A 180 -13.19 -1.01 3.98
C ALA A 180 -11.70 -1.30 3.75
N HIS A 181 -11.17 -2.41 4.30
CA HIS A 181 -9.80 -2.89 4.12
C HIS A 181 -9.74 -4.37 3.80
N SER A 182 -9.15 -4.70 2.65
CA SER A 182 -8.94 -6.06 2.16
C SER A 182 -7.65 -6.74 2.66
N ALA A 183 -6.75 -6.00 3.32
CA ALA A 183 -5.47 -6.53 3.81
C ALA A 183 -5.00 -5.82 5.09
N TRP A 184 -4.49 -6.59 6.06
CA TRP A 184 -3.96 -6.09 7.33
C TRP A 184 -2.59 -6.70 7.65
N LEU A 185 -1.66 -5.90 8.16
CA LEU A 185 -0.40 -6.35 8.74
C LEU A 185 -0.49 -6.34 10.26
N VAL A 186 -0.23 -7.48 10.87
CA VAL A 186 -0.17 -7.66 12.32
C VAL A 186 1.27 -7.93 12.71
N LEU A 187 1.84 -7.06 13.54
CA LEU A 187 3.18 -7.21 14.11
C LEU A 187 3.08 -7.74 15.53
N PHE A 188 3.94 -8.69 15.89
CA PHE A 188 3.98 -9.29 17.22
C PHE A 188 5.21 -8.88 18.03
N SER A 189 5.13 -9.03 19.35
CA SER A 189 6.21 -8.71 20.29
C SER A 189 7.49 -9.52 20.05
N THR A 190 7.40 -10.69 19.41
CA THR A 190 8.55 -11.53 19.06
C THR A 190 9.27 -11.07 17.78
N GLY A 191 8.72 -10.09 17.06
CA GLY A 191 9.18 -9.70 15.73
C GLY A 191 8.57 -10.55 14.60
N SER A 192 7.80 -11.59 14.93
CA SER A 192 6.98 -12.31 13.94
C SER A 192 5.89 -11.41 13.36
N THR A 193 5.42 -11.73 12.17
CA THR A 193 4.39 -10.95 11.47
C THR A 193 3.33 -11.82 10.83
N VAL A 194 2.10 -11.34 10.80
CA VAL A 194 1.00 -11.95 10.06
C VAL A 194 0.42 -10.93 9.10
N LEU A 195 0.45 -11.25 7.81
CA LEU A 195 -0.30 -10.54 6.78
C LEU A 195 -1.65 -11.25 6.60
N ALA A 196 -2.72 -10.60 7.03
CA ALA A 196 -4.09 -11.08 6.94
C ALA A 196 -4.77 -10.55 5.67
N GLU A 197 -4.87 -11.42 4.67
CA GLU A 197 -5.59 -11.20 3.41
C GLU A 197 -6.58 -12.36 3.19
N HIS A 198 -6.75 -12.82 1.95
CA HIS A 198 -7.47 -14.07 1.65
C HIS A 198 -6.86 -15.29 2.37
N ARG A 199 -5.57 -15.25 2.70
CA ARG A 199 -4.86 -16.20 3.58
C ARG A 199 -4.15 -15.43 4.68
N LEU A 200 -3.82 -16.12 5.78
CA LEU A 200 -2.88 -15.61 6.77
C LEU A 200 -1.48 -16.02 6.37
N HIS A 201 -0.68 -15.07 5.92
CA HIS A 201 0.74 -15.27 5.65
C HIS A 201 1.52 -14.97 6.92
N VAL A 202 2.18 -15.98 7.46
CA VAL A 202 2.91 -15.93 8.72
C VAL A 202 4.39 -15.95 8.42
N ALA A 203 5.11 -15.00 8.99
CA ALA A 203 6.57 -15.02 9.06
C ALA A 203 6.96 -15.15 10.54
N ARG A 204 7.50 -16.30 10.92
CA ARG A 204 7.98 -16.55 12.29
C ARG A 204 9.47 -16.29 12.36
N VAL A 205 9.88 -15.46 13.32
CA VAL A 205 11.29 -15.17 13.56
C VAL A 205 11.84 -16.19 14.57
N GLY A 206 12.74 -17.06 14.12
CA GLY A 206 13.42 -18.07 14.93
C GLY A 206 14.93 -17.89 14.86
N GLY A 207 15.51 -17.10 15.77
CA GLY A 207 16.94 -16.81 15.79
C GLY A 207 17.40 -16.08 14.52
N ARG A 208 18.21 -16.75 13.68
CA ARG A 208 18.69 -16.21 12.38
C ARG A 208 17.86 -16.65 11.18
N HIS A 209 16.80 -17.43 11.39
CA HIS A 209 15.95 -17.93 10.32
C HIS A 209 14.55 -17.33 10.41
N VAL A 210 13.94 -17.07 9.26
CA VAL A 210 12.54 -16.64 9.17
C VAL A 210 11.77 -17.73 8.43
N GLU A 211 10.80 -18.33 9.11
CA GLU A 211 9.94 -19.35 8.52
C GLU A 211 8.68 -18.70 7.95
N PHE A 212 8.35 -19.06 6.71
CA PHE A 212 7.18 -18.54 6.01
C PHE A 212 6.13 -19.63 5.81
N ALA A 213 4.90 -19.34 6.20
CA ALA A 213 3.77 -20.22 5.96
C ALA A 213 2.52 -19.41 5.55
N ALA A 214 1.59 -20.06 4.84
CA ALA A 214 0.33 -19.44 4.46
C ALA A 214 -0.82 -20.37 4.83
N HIS A 215 -1.71 -19.91 5.71
CA HIS A 215 -2.80 -20.72 6.26
C HIS A 215 -4.16 -20.21 5.79
N PRO A 216 -5.13 -21.10 5.49
CA PRO A 216 -6.51 -20.68 5.33
C PRO A 216 -7.04 -20.26 6.71
N TRP A 217 -8.04 -19.38 6.72
CA TRP A 217 -8.70 -18.94 7.95
C TRP A 217 -10.16 -18.58 7.64
N VAL A 218 -10.98 -18.50 8.67
CA VAL A 218 -12.41 -18.15 8.60
C VAL A 218 -12.67 -16.88 9.39
N GLU A 219 -12.20 -16.80 10.64
CA GLU A 219 -12.45 -15.67 11.54
C GLU A 219 -11.23 -15.42 12.44
N LEU A 220 -10.89 -14.16 12.70
CA LEU A 220 -9.94 -13.78 13.75
C LEU A 220 -10.70 -13.69 15.07
N ARG A 221 -10.71 -14.77 15.87
CA ARG A 221 -11.42 -14.81 17.16
C ARG A 221 -10.87 -13.79 18.16
N GLN A 222 -9.57 -13.52 18.08
CA GLN A 222 -8.90 -12.52 18.91
C GLN A 222 -7.73 -11.95 18.12
N CYS A 223 -7.74 -10.65 17.87
CA CYS A 223 -6.65 -9.95 17.21
C CYS A 223 -6.70 -8.46 17.56
N ARG A 224 -6.15 -8.12 18.72
CA ARG A 224 -6.07 -6.73 19.21
C ARG A 224 -4.74 -6.49 19.91
N VAL A 225 -4.29 -5.25 19.90
CA VAL A 225 -3.03 -4.86 20.56
C VAL A 225 -3.05 -5.31 22.03
N GLY A 226 -1.96 -5.93 22.47
CA GLY A 226 -1.79 -6.49 23.82
C GLY A 226 -2.34 -7.90 24.04
N ALA A 227 -2.95 -8.53 23.02
CA ALA A 227 -3.49 -9.89 23.11
C ALA A 227 -2.75 -10.88 22.20
N GLU A 228 -2.85 -12.18 22.51
CA GLU A 228 -2.43 -13.23 21.58
C GLU A 228 -3.41 -13.36 20.41
N LEU A 229 -2.90 -13.79 19.26
CA LEU A 229 -3.72 -14.07 18.08
C LEU A 229 -4.47 -15.40 18.26
N ARG A 230 -5.79 -15.38 18.08
CA ARG A 230 -6.61 -16.59 17.97
C ARG A 230 -7.36 -16.58 16.64
N VAL A 231 -7.24 -17.67 15.90
CA VAL A 231 -7.79 -17.81 14.55
C VAL A 231 -8.67 -19.05 14.48
N ASP A 232 -9.86 -18.87 13.94
CA ASP A 232 -10.69 -19.96 13.47
C ASP A 232 -10.26 -20.35 12.05
N SER A 233 -9.93 -21.62 11.84
CA SER A 233 -9.34 -22.11 10.59
C SER A 233 -9.84 -23.52 10.26
N PRO A 234 -10.04 -23.86 8.98
CA PRO A 234 -10.41 -25.22 8.56
C PRO A 234 -9.32 -26.26 8.86
N VAL A 235 -8.09 -25.81 9.14
CA VAL A 235 -6.96 -26.65 9.51
C VAL A 235 -6.42 -26.21 10.87
N SER A 236 -6.08 -27.18 11.72
CA SER A 236 -5.41 -26.91 12.99
C SER A 236 -4.02 -26.36 12.72
N VAL A 237 -3.78 -25.12 13.15
CA VAL A 237 -2.48 -24.45 13.08
C VAL A 237 -2.15 -24.01 14.49
N ASP A 238 -0.94 -24.31 14.93
CA ASP A 238 -0.44 -23.77 16.18
C ASP A 238 -0.06 -22.31 15.99
N TRP A 239 -0.80 -21.40 16.64
CA TRP A 239 -0.54 -19.96 16.62
C TRP A 239 0.28 -19.50 17.83
N SER A 240 0.66 -20.43 18.72
CA SER A 240 1.51 -20.14 19.86
C SER A 240 2.91 -19.72 19.40
N GLY A 241 3.65 -19.06 20.29
CA GLY A 241 5.00 -18.58 20.01
C GLY A 241 5.09 -17.31 19.15
N LEU A 242 3.97 -16.81 18.59
CA LEU A 242 3.96 -15.48 17.96
C LEU A 242 4.11 -14.36 18.99
N GLY A 243 3.65 -14.56 20.22
CA GLY A 243 3.62 -13.54 21.28
C GLY A 243 2.38 -12.66 21.21
N LEU A 244 2.47 -11.47 21.82
CA LEU A 244 1.36 -10.52 21.87
C LEU A 244 1.36 -9.64 20.61
N VAL A 245 0.16 -9.33 20.11
CA VAL A 245 -0.02 -8.34 19.04
C VAL A 245 0.50 -6.99 19.56
N ARG A 246 1.48 -6.44 18.85
CA ARG A 246 2.08 -5.14 19.15
C ARG A 246 1.44 -4.03 18.33
N ARG A 247 1.14 -4.29 17.05
CA ARG A 247 0.61 -3.29 16.12
C ARG A 247 -0.23 -3.96 15.04
N ILE A 248 -1.26 -3.26 14.59
CA ILE A 248 -2.09 -3.64 13.45
C ILE A 248 -2.11 -2.45 12.49
N THR A 249 -1.78 -2.70 11.23
CA THR A 249 -1.69 -1.67 10.18
C THR A 249 -2.53 -2.10 8.99
N PRO A 250 -3.52 -1.32 8.55
CA PRO A 250 -4.23 -1.59 7.30
C PRO A 250 -3.28 -1.37 6.12
N LEU A 251 -3.31 -2.29 5.15
CA LEU A 251 -2.43 -2.26 4.00
C LEU A 251 -3.13 -1.90 2.69
N ARG A 252 -4.40 -2.27 2.55
CA ARG A 252 -5.22 -1.99 1.36
C ARG A 252 -6.63 -1.65 1.81
N ALA A 253 -7.29 -0.75 1.07
CA ALA A 253 -8.74 -0.67 1.04
C ALA A 253 -9.25 -1.77 0.11
#